data_AF-A0A948D096-F1
#
_entry.id   AF-A0A948D096-F1
#
_cell.length_a   1.000
_cell.length_b   1.000
_cell.length_c   1.000
_cell.angle_alpha   90.00
_cell.angle_beta   90.00
_cell.angle_gamma   90.00
#
_symmetry.space_group_name_H-M   'P 1'
#
loop_
_entity.id
_entity.type
_entity.pdbx_description
1 polymer ?
#
loop_
_entity_poly.entity_id
_entity_poly.type
_entity_poly.pdbx_seq_one_letter_code
_entity_poly.pdbx_strand_id
1 'polypeptide(L)'
;MKTVIAVPDFTREAHLKEVLPPLISRLKKQGVCEKDIEIIIGTGLHRPPMQKEISSNLGAISKKIKISSHNYAKNNVSYFGKTKKGIPVYLNKKLKKAGAIITVGVVEPHLYAGYSGGAKVVAIGLAGEKTINSTHHPRFMDHPGTRICSIKNNPFRGFIEEAANLLPISYSINIINDKDGRLFRIFEGKPGPCFKNAVRYSKKIFEKKIKVRPDVIICDIPGSKAVNIYQASRAFNYLVNTRKSAVKKAH
;
A
#
# COMPACT_ATOMS: atom_id res chain seq x y z
N MET A 1 24.29 -1.23 9.56
CA MET A 1 22.94 -1.31 10.18
C MET A 1 21.98 -1.82 9.11
N LYS A 2 21.24 -2.92 9.40
CA LYS A 2 20.37 -3.52 8.39
C LYS A 2 19.25 -2.58 7.97
N THR A 3 19.17 -2.29 6.68
CA THR A 3 18.16 -1.42 6.07
C THR A 3 17.24 -2.25 5.18
N VAL A 4 15.94 -2.20 5.46
CA VAL A 4 14.92 -2.89 4.66
C VAL A 4 14.21 -1.90 3.77
N ILE A 5 14.09 -2.21 2.48
CA ILE A 5 13.24 -1.45 1.55
C ILE A 5 12.01 -2.31 1.24
N ALA A 6 10.86 -1.93 1.78
CA ALA A 6 9.60 -2.60 1.51
C ALA A 6 8.96 -2.02 0.24
N VAL A 7 8.71 -2.88 -0.76
CA VAL A 7 8.16 -2.50 -2.07
C VAL A 7 6.89 -3.31 -2.34
N PRO A 8 5.93 -2.80 -3.14
CA PRO A 8 4.77 -3.61 -3.51
C PRO A 8 5.17 -4.72 -4.49
N ASP A 9 4.29 -5.72 -4.65
CA ASP A 9 4.43 -6.72 -5.70
C ASP A 9 4.11 -6.17 -7.11
N PHE A 10 4.21 -7.05 -8.11
CA PHE A 10 3.99 -6.74 -9.52
C PHE A 10 2.52 -6.36 -9.86
N THR A 11 1.59 -6.46 -8.91
CA THR A 11 0.20 -6.02 -9.11
C THR A 11 0.03 -4.51 -8.94
N ARG A 12 1.13 -3.78 -8.70
CA ARG A 12 1.17 -2.34 -8.53
C ARG A 12 2.24 -1.75 -9.43
N GLU A 13 1.83 -0.72 -10.16
CA GLU A 13 2.74 0.04 -11.01
C GLU A 13 3.53 1.05 -10.16
N ALA A 14 4.62 0.58 -9.57
CA ALA A 14 5.45 1.36 -8.64
C ALA A 14 6.78 1.81 -9.25
N HIS A 15 6.97 1.66 -10.56
CA HIS A 15 8.14 2.17 -11.30
C HIS A 15 9.47 1.86 -10.58
N LEU A 16 9.61 0.61 -10.11
CA LEU A 16 10.72 0.24 -9.23
C LEU A 16 12.06 0.26 -9.96
N LYS A 17 12.06 0.09 -11.29
CA LYS A 17 13.26 0.25 -12.13
C LYS A 17 13.82 1.66 -12.09
N GLU A 18 12.94 2.65 -11.99
CA GLU A 18 13.27 4.06 -11.98
C GLU A 18 13.57 4.54 -10.56
N VAL A 19 12.82 4.03 -9.56
CA VAL A 19 12.87 4.52 -8.18
C VAL A 19 13.99 3.88 -7.37
N LEU A 20 14.28 2.58 -7.54
CA LEU A 20 15.24 1.88 -6.70
C LEU A 20 16.70 2.28 -6.96
N PRO A 21 17.19 2.43 -8.21
CA PRO A 21 18.59 2.81 -8.45
C PRO A 21 19.03 4.12 -7.77
N PRO A 22 18.31 5.25 -7.89
CA PRO A 22 18.71 6.48 -7.20
C PRO A 22 18.60 6.36 -5.67
N LEU A 23 17.60 5.64 -5.15
CA LEU A 23 17.47 5.37 -3.71
C LEU A 23 18.69 4.60 -3.17
N ILE A 24 19.07 3.51 -3.82
CA ILE A 24 20.20 2.67 -3.42
C ILE A 24 21.52 3.46 -3.54
N SER A 25 21.70 4.22 -4.62
CA SER A 25 22.86 5.10 -4.80
C SER A 25 22.98 6.10 -3.65
N ARG A 26 21.86 6.71 -3.23
CA ARG A 26 21.83 7.64 -2.10
C ARG A 26 22.18 6.97 -0.76
N LEU A 27 21.66 5.77 -0.51
CA LEU A 27 21.99 5.00 0.69
C LEU A 27 23.48 4.65 0.75
N LYS A 28 24.07 4.23 -0.37
CA LYS A 28 25.51 3.94 -0.46
C LYS A 28 26.36 5.19 -0.21
N LYS A 29 25.98 6.34 -0.77
CA LYS A 29 26.64 7.63 -0.49
C LYS A 29 26.57 8.05 0.98
N GLN A 30 25.54 7.60 1.70
CA GLN A 30 25.40 7.80 3.15
C GLN A 30 26.11 6.73 3.99
N GLY A 31 26.92 5.87 3.36
CA GLY A 31 27.72 4.85 4.05
C GLY A 31 26.98 3.54 4.33
N VAL A 32 25.75 3.33 3.83
CA VAL A 32 25.05 2.06 3.98
C VAL A 32 25.68 1.03 3.04
N CYS A 33 26.31 -0.01 3.60
CA CYS A 33 26.89 -1.09 2.83
C CYS A 33 25.81 -1.86 2.07
N GLU A 34 26.11 -2.27 0.83
CA GLU A 34 25.18 -3.00 -0.04
C GLU A 34 24.65 -4.29 0.61
N LYS A 35 25.52 -5.03 1.31
CA LYS A 35 25.19 -6.26 2.06
C LYS A 35 24.17 -6.05 3.19
N ASP A 36 24.03 -4.82 3.68
CA ASP A 36 23.10 -4.45 4.75
C ASP A 36 21.73 -4.05 4.19
N ILE A 37 21.58 -3.90 2.88
CA ILE A 37 20.33 -3.53 2.21
C ILE A 37 19.58 -4.81 1.78
N GLU A 38 18.33 -4.94 2.19
CA GLU A 38 17.44 -6.00 1.72
C GLU A 38 16.12 -5.41 1.21
N ILE A 39 15.76 -5.72 -0.03
CA ILE A 39 14.45 -5.39 -0.57
C ILE A 39 13.48 -6.52 -0.22
N ILE A 40 12.33 -6.18 0.37
CA ILE A 40 11.28 -7.15 0.67
C ILE A 40 10.02 -6.78 -0.12
N ILE A 41 9.59 -7.70 -1.00
CA ILE A 41 8.39 -7.55 -1.81
C ILE A 41 7.17 -7.91 -0.94
N GLY A 42 6.29 -6.93 -0.75
CA GLY A 42 5.06 -7.06 0.01
C GLY A 42 3.91 -7.61 -0.82
N THR A 43 3.69 -8.92 -0.69
CA THR A 43 2.64 -9.68 -1.39
C THR A 43 1.31 -9.71 -0.63
N GLY A 44 1.31 -9.42 0.68
CA GLY A 44 0.16 -9.70 1.54
C GLY A 44 -0.20 -11.19 1.47
N LEU A 45 -1.44 -11.50 1.02
CA LEU A 45 -1.89 -12.88 0.80
C LEU A 45 -1.68 -13.39 -0.62
N HIS A 46 -1.11 -12.59 -1.53
CA HIS A 46 -0.85 -13.04 -2.89
C HIS A 46 0.26 -14.10 -2.92
N ARG A 47 0.29 -14.88 -4.01
CA ARG A 47 1.41 -15.77 -4.27
C ARG A 47 2.72 -14.98 -4.34
N PRO A 48 3.86 -15.60 -3.97
CA PRO A 48 5.16 -15.03 -4.27
C PRO A 48 5.33 -14.78 -5.79
N PRO A 49 5.99 -13.68 -6.19
CA PRO A 49 6.34 -13.44 -7.58
C PRO A 49 7.36 -14.46 -8.08
N MET A 50 7.25 -14.84 -9.35
CA MET A 50 8.23 -15.62 -10.08
C MET A 50 9.48 -14.79 -10.36
N GLN A 51 10.63 -15.45 -10.58
CA GLN A 51 11.90 -14.75 -10.83
C GLN A 51 11.85 -13.80 -12.04
N LYS A 52 11.09 -14.16 -13.09
CA LYS A 52 10.87 -13.31 -14.27
C LYS A 52 10.07 -12.05 -13.91
N GLU A 53 9.07 -12.16 -13.04
CA GLU A 53 8.28 -11.01 -12.55
C GLU A 53 9.14 -10.09 -11.68
N ILE A 54 9.97 -10.65 -10.80
CA ILE A 54 10.93 -9.87 -9.99
C ILE A 54 11.89 -9.11 -10.89
N SER A 55 12.52 -9.79 -11.84
CA SER A 55 13.47 -9.17 -12.77
C SER A 55 12.81 -8.12 -13.65
N SER A 56 11.59 -8.40 -14.12
CA SER A 56 10.81 -7.46 -14.92
C SER A 56 10.34 -6.24 -14.10
N ASN A 57 10.11 -6.36 -12.79
CA ASN A 57 9.63 -5.24 -11.97
C ASN A 57 10.80 -4.41 -11.40
N LEU A 58 11.89 -5.04 -10.94
CA LEU A 58 13.00 -4.37 -10.26
C LEU A 58 14.17 -4.01 -11.20
N GLY A 59 14.20 -4.58 -12.41
CA GLY A 59 15.27 -4.32 -13.39
C GLY A 59 16.65 -4.75 -12.88
N ALA A 60 17.68 -3.96 -13.20
CA ALA A 60 19.07 -4.29 -12.88
C ALA A 60 19.36 -4.45 -11.37
N ILE A 61 18.51 -3.87 -10.51
CA ILE A 61 18.62 -4.02 -9.06
C ILE A 61 18.40 -5.46 -8.61
N SER A 62 17.65 -6.26 -9.39
CA SER A 62 17.36 -7.66 -9.07
C SER A 62 18.61 -8.54 -8.94
N LYS A 63 19.72 -8.12 -9.56
CA LYS A 63 21.00 -8.83 -9.56
C LYS A 63 22.03 -8.26 -8.57
N LYS A 64 21.77 -7.07 -8.00
CA LYS A 64 22.73 -6.32 -7.17
C LYS A 64 22.38 -6.38 -5.69
N ILE A 65 21.10 -6.28 -5.36
CA ILE A 65 20.64 -6.20 -3.98
C ILE A 65 19.94 -7.50 -3.58
N LYS A 66 20.13 -7.90 -2.32
CA LYS A 66 19.38 -9.01 -1.74
C LYS A 66 17.88 -8.73 -1.79
N ILE A 67 17.13 -9.64 -2.42
CA ILE A 67 15.67 -9.55 -2.52
C ILE A 67 15.03 -10.74 -1.83
N SER A 68 13.90 -10.49 -1.20
CA SER A 68 13.02 -11.56 -0.76
C SER A 68 11.55 -11.23 -0.95
N SER A 69 10.76 -12.26 -1.16
CA SER A 69 9.30 -12.15 -1.24
C SER A 69 8.70 -12.49 0.10
N HIS A 70 7.68 -11.73 0.52
CA HIS A 70 6.92 -12.07 1.70
C HIS A 70 6.14 -13.38 1.51
N ASN A 71 6.03 -14.14 2.60
CA ASN A 71 5.18 -15.30 2.73
C ASN A 71 4.42 -15.15 4.05
N TYR A 72 3.09 -15.19 3.98
CA TYR A 72 2.19 -14.95 5.11
C TYR A 72 2.09 -16.14 6.09
N ALA A 73 2.68 -17.29 5.74
CA ALA A 73 2.67 -18.50 6.55
C ALA A 73 3.26 -18.25 7.96
N LYS A 74 2.72 -18.97 8.95
CA LYS A 74 3.02 -18.79 10.38
C LYS A 74 4.52 -18.82 10.72
N ASN A 75 5.31 -19.63 10.03
CA ASN A 75 6.76 -19.76 10.23
C ASN A 75 7.61 -18.60 9.65
N ASN A 76 7.00 -17.74 8.84
CA ASN A 76 7.63 -16.60 8.17
C ASN A 76 7.28 -15.25 8.80
N VAL A 77 6.38 -15.27 9.79
CA VAL A 77 5.94 -14.06 10.51
C VAL A 77 6.24 -14.16 12.00
N SER A 78 6.33 -13.00 12.65
CA SER A 78 6.55 -12.90 14.09
C SER A 78 5.60 -11.88 14.69
N TYR A 79 5.32 -12.01 15.98
CA TYR A 79 4.48 -11.06 16.71
C TYR A 79 5.27 -9.77 17.00
N PHE A 80 4.69 -8.62 16.65
CA PHE A 80 5.25 -7.29 16.90
C PHE A 80 4.47 -6.53 17.99
N GLY A 81 3.32 -7.05 18.42
CA GLY A 81 2.47 -6.41 19.41
C GLY A 81 1.01 -6.42 18.95
N LYS A 82 0.20 -5.60 19.60
CA LYS A 82 -1.21 -5.40 19.26
C LYS A 82 -1.50 -3.91 19.19
N THR A 83 -2.45 -3.53 18.34
CA THR A 83 -2.97 -2.16 18.33
C THR A 83 -3.78 -1.86 19.59
N LYS A 84 -4.14 -0.59 19.81
CA LYS A 84 -4.98 -0.16 20.93
C LYS A 84 -6.33 -0.88 20.96
N LYS A 85 -6.86 -1.26 19.79
CA LYS A 85 -8.11 -2.03 19.65
C LYS A 85 -7.90 -3.55 19.69
N GLY A 86 -6.75 -4.01 20.17
CA GLY A 86 -6.44 -5.42 20.35
C GLY A 86 -6.18 -6.21 19.06
N ILE A 87 -5.95 -5.53 17.93
CA ILE A 87 -5.68 -6.21 16.66
C ILE A 87 -4.24 -6.75 16.72
N PRO A 88 -4.02 -8.06 16.57
CA PRO A 88 -2.68 -8.60 16.61
C PRO A 88 -1.88 -8.19 15.37
N VAL A 89 -0.61 -7.81 15.57
CA VAL A 89 0.31 -7.43 14.50
C VAL A 89 1.36 -8.52 14.33
N TYR A 90 1.11 -9.43 13.40
CA TYR A 90 2.09 -10.40 12.90
C TYR A 90 2.60 -9.94 11.53
N LEU A 91 3.92 -9.72 11.43
CA LEU A 91 4.58 -9.26 10.21
C LEU A 91 5.79 -10.14 9.87
N ASN A 92 6.34 -9.98 8.67
CA ASN A 92 7.54 -10.66 8.21
C ASN A 92 8.65 -10.62 9.27
N LYS A 93 9.11 -11.80 9.73
CA LYS A 93 10.07 -11.93 10.83
C LYS A 93 11.39 -11.19 10.59
N LYS A 94 11.76 -10.97 9.31
CA LYS A 94 12.97 -10.23 8.94
C LYS A 94 12.96 -8.78 9.44
N LEU A 95 11.77 -8.18 9.66
CA LEU A 95 11.64 -6.82 10.18
C LEU A 95 12.15 -6.68 11.61
N LYS A 96 12.23 -7.77 12.41
CA LYS A 96 12.81 -7.74 13.76
C LYS A 96 14.28 -7.35 13.78
N LYS A 97 15.00 -7.62 12.68
CA LYS A 97 16.43 -7.31 12.54
C LYS A 97 16.68 -6.00 11.78
N ALA A 98 15.64 -5.30 11.34
CA ALA A 98 15.78 -4.05 10.60
C ALA A 98 16.08 -2.91 11.58
N GLY A 99 17.19 -2.19 11.36
CA GLY A 99 17.49 -0.95 12.08
C GLY A 99 16.85 0.28 11.43
N ALA A 100 16.53 0.19 10.13
CA ALA A 100 15.75 1.18 9.41
C ALA A 100 14.88 0.50 8.34
N ILE A 101 13.67 1.03 8.13
CA ILE A 101 12.75 0.59 7.09
C ILE A 101 12.38 1.77 6.20
N ILE A 102 12.49 1.57 4.89
CA ILE A 102 12.05 2.48 3.85
C ILE A 102 10.85 1.88 3.15
N THR A 103 9.77 2.63 3.00
CA THR A 103 8.58 2.17 2.27
C THR A 103 8.50 2.81 0.90
N VAL A 104 8.33 2.01 -0.15
CA VAL A 104 7.97 2.47 -1.49
C VAL A 104 6.55 2.00 -1.77
N GLY A 105 5.68 2.87 -2.28
CA GLY A 105 4.31 2.48 -2.59
C GLY A 105 3.57 3.47 -3.48
N VAL A 106 2.46 3.01 -4.05
CA VAL A 106 1.57 3.81 -4.91
C VAL A 106 0.42 4.38 -4.09
N VAL A 107 0.14 5.68 -4.23
CA VAL A 107 -0.95 6.39 -3.55
C VAL A 107 -2.11 6.66 -4.50
N GLU A 108 -3.07 5.76 -4.42
CA GLU A 108 -4.33 5.76 -5.18
C GLU A 108 -5.51 5.47 -4.24
N PRO A 109 -6.76 5.82 -4.62
CA PRO A 109 -7.95 5.45 -3.85
C PRO A 109 -8.01 3.94 -3.57
N HIS A 110 -8.24 3.58 -2.31
CA HIS A 110 -8.31 2.20 -1.87
C HIS A 110 -9.58 1.95 -1.07
N LEU A 111 -10.28 0.86 -1.38
CA LEU A 111 -11.59 0.49 -0.83
C LEU A 111 -11.66 0.65 0.69
N TYR A 112 -10.73 0.01 1.42
CA TYR A 112 -10.76 0.02 2.89
C TYR A 112 -9.87 1.07 3.53
N ALA A 113 -8.61 1.19 3.07
CA ALA A 113 -7.62 2.09 3.66
C ALA A 113 -7.83 3.58 3.34
N GLY A 114 -8.86 3.93 2.56
CA GLY A 114 -9.11 5.24 1.98
C GLY A 114 -8.22 5.52 0.79
N TYR A 115 -6.91 5.52 1.03
CA TYR A 115 -5.86 5.54 0.03
C TYR A 115 -4.89 4.38 0.25
N SER A 116 -4.18 3.95 -0.78
CA SER A 116 -3.06 3.00 -0.68
C SER A 116 -1.79 3.71 -0.17
N GLY A 117 -0.60 3.11 -0.38
CA GLY A 117 0.70 3.73 -0.08
C GLY A 117 1.01 3.96 1.41
N GLY A 118 2.08 4.71 1.67
CA GLY A 118 2.67 4.89 2.99
C GLY A 118 3.05 3.56 3.64
N ALA A 119 2.81 3.43 4.94
CA ALA A 119 3.16 2.23 5.70
C ALA A 119 2.34 0.98 5.35
N LYS A 120 1.34 1.07 4.46
CA LYS A 120 0.50 -0.08 4.06
C LYS A 120 1.32 -1.20 3.42
N VAL A 121 2.39 -0.87 2.68
CA VAL A 121 3.29 -1.88 2.07
C VAL A 121 3.95 -2.78 3.13
N VAL A 122 4.09 -2.28 4.36
CA VAL A 122 4.59 -3.05 5.50
C VAL A 122 3.43 -3.64 6.31
N ALA A 123 2.51 -2.79 6.79
CA ALA A 123 1.45 -3.19 7.72
C ALA A 123 0.44 -4.18 7.15
N ILE A 124 0.30 -4.24 5.82
CA ILE A 124 -0.53 -5.22 5.11
C ILE A 124 0.32 -6.05 4.14
N GLY A 125 1.20 -5.41 3.36
CA GLY A 125 2.00 -6.12 2.36
C GLY A 125 2.99 -7.12 2.95
N LEU A 126 3.46 -6.92 4.19
CA LEU A 126 4.34 -7.84 4.91
C LEU A 126 3.65 -8.53 6.08
N ALA A 127 2.31 -8.54 6.11
CA ALA A 127 1.53 -9.06 7.21
C ALA A 127 1.16 -10.53 7.04
N GLY A 128 1.19 -11.26 8.15
CA GLY A 128 0.70 -12.63 8.20
C GLY A 128 -0.81 -12.72 8.15
N GLU A 129 -1.30 -13.92 7.85
CA GLU A 129 -2.73 -14.21 7.67
C GLU A 129 -3.59 -13.76 8.86
N LYS A 130 -3.16 -14.03 10.10
CA LYS A 130 -3.89 -13.63 11.32
C LYS A 130 -4.14 -12.12 11.39
N THR A 131 -3.16 -11.31 10.97
CA THR A 131 -3.29 -9.85 10.92
C THR A 131 -4.24 -9.41 9.81
N ILE A 132 -4.10 -10.01 8.63
CA ILE A 132 -4.92 -9.66 7.45
C ILE A 132 -6.38 -10.05 7.69
N ASN A 133 -6.65 -11.26 8.19
CA ASN A 133 -8.00 -11.73 8.52
C ASN A 133 -8.65 -10.85 9.60
N SER A 134 -7.88 -10.38 10.59
CA SER A 134 -8.40 -9.49 11.64
C SER A 134 -8.85 -8.12 11.10
N THR A 135 -8.18 -7.61 10.07
CA THR A 135 -8.41 -6.28 9.48
C THR A 135 -9.40 -6.30 8.31
N HIS A 136 -9.59 -7.47 7.69
CA HIS A 136 -10.60 -7.71 6.64
C HIS A 136 -11.83 -8.45 7.20
N HIS A 137 -11.97 -8.51 8.52
CA HIS A 137 -13.18 -9.00 9.18
C HIS A 137 -14.35 -8.03 8.93
N PRO A 138 -15.62 -8.49 8.82
CA PRO A 138 -16.79 -7.64 8.61
C PRO A 138 -16.85 -6.40 9.52
N ARG A 139 -16.57 -6.57 10.82
CA ARG A 139 -16.43 -5.46 11.79
C ARG A 139 -15.55 -4.27 11.32
N PHE A 140 -14.52 -4.51 10.51
CA PHE A 140 -13.69 -3.45 9.91
C PHE A 140 -14.31 -2.92 8.63
N MET A 141 -14.79 -3.81 7.76
CA MET A 141 -15.30 -3.45 6.44
C MET A 141 -16.62 -2.68 6.53
N ASP A 142 -17.51 -3.08 7.44
CA ASP A 142 -18.84 -2.48 7.62
C ASP A 142 -18.78 -1.16 8.38
N HIS A 143 -17.71 -0.94 9.15
CA HIS A 143 -17.53 0.26 9.95
C HIS A 143 -17.70 1.53 9.07
N PRO A 144 -18.55 2.50 9.44
CA PRO A 144 -18.87 3.67 8.60
C PRO A 144 -17.66 4.50 8.14
N GLY A 145 -16.58 4.47 8.93
CA GLY A 145 -15.31 5.14 8.60
C GLY A 145 -14.43 4.43 7.55
N THR A 146 -14.61 3.12 7.35
CA THR A 146 -13.86 2.30 6.38
C THR A 146 -14.48 2.46 5.01
N ARG A 147 -14.11 3.54 4.34
CA ARG A 147 -14.64 3.90 3.03
C ARG A 147 -13.50 4.33 2.13
N ILE A 148 -13.73 4.22 0.83
CA ILE A 148 -12.79 4.77 -0.13
C ILE A 148 -12.62 6.29 0.06
N CYS A 149 -11.41 6.79 -0.19
CA CYS A 149 -11.02 8.20 -0.01
C CYS A 149 -11.14 8.76 1.43
N SER A 150 -11.48 7.91 2.40
CA SER A 150 -11.64 8.25 3.83
C SER A 150 -10.35 7.98 4.60
N ILE A 151 -9.70 9.02 5.13
CA ILE A 151 -8.51 8.88 5.99
C ILE A 151 -8.84 9.15 7.46
N LYS A 152 -9.45 10.30 7.77
CA LYS A 152 -9.82 10.68 9.14
C LYS A 152 -10.86 9.69 9.69
N ASN A 153 -10.71 9.17 10.89
CA ASN A 153 -11.64 8.21 11.53
C ASN A 153 -11.85 6.90 10.74
N ASN A 154 -10.93 6.54 9.84
CA ASN A 154 -10.95 5.24 9.17
C ASN A 154 -10.20 4.21 10.05
N PRO A 155 -10.86 3.19 10.61
CA PRO A 155 -10.22 2.24 11.50
C PRO A 155 -9.20 1.34 10.80
N PHE A 156 -9.39 1.03 9.51
CA PHE A 156 -8.41 0.27 8.72
C PHE A 156 -7.12 1.08 8.54
N ARG A 157 -7.25 2.37 8.23
CA ARG A 157 -6.11 3.29 8.17
C ARG A 157 -5.47 3.47 9.55
N GLY A 158 -6.27 3.61 10.61
CA GLY A 158 -5.78 3.66 11.99
C GLY A 158 -4.91 2.45 12.34
N PHE A 159 -5.37 1.23 11.99
CA PHE A 159 -4.57 0.02 12.15
C PHE A 159 -3.23 0.11 11.41
N ILE A 160 -3.20 0.56 10.16
CA ILE A 160 -1.96 0.68 9.37
C ILE A 160 -0.96 1.58 10.10
N GLU A 161 -1.39 2.75 10.57
CA GLU A 161 -0.50 3.70 11.25
C GLU A 161 -0.05 3.19 12.63
N GLU A 162 -0.93 2.52 13.38
CA GLU A 162 -0.58 1.91 14.66
C GLU A 162 0.44 0.76 14.48
N ALA A 163 0.26 -0.10 13.48
CA ALA A 163 1.23 -1.15 13.15
C ALA A 163 2.58 -0.57 12.67
N ALA A 164 2.55 0.54 11.94
CA ALA A 164 3.74 1.24 11.49
C ALA A 164 4.58 1.78 12.66
N ASN A 165 3.93 2.27 13.72
CA ASN A 165 4.61 2.81 14.91
C ASN A 165 5.36 1.74 15.72
N LEU A 166 5.13 0.45 15.47
CA LEU A 166 5.87 -0.66 16.09
C LEU A 166 7.21 -0.94 15.40
N LEU A 167 7.55 -0.17 14.36
CA LEU A 167 8.67 -0.43 13.46
C LEU A 167 9.52 0.82 13.23
N PRO A 168 10.83 0.67 12.97
CA PRO A 168 11.71 1.78 12.67
C PRO A 168 11.56 2.26 11.21
N ILE A 169 10.34 2.65 10.80
CA ILE A 169 10.10 3.23 9.47
C ILE A 169 10.64 4.66 9.45
N SER A 170 11.73 4.88 8.74
CA SER A 170 12.47 6.15 8.75
C SER A 170 12.21 7.01 7.52
N TYR A 171 11.83 6.41 6.40
CA TYR A 171 11.63 7.11 5.13
C TYR A 171 10.52 6.46 4.30
N SER A 172 9.78 7.28 3.55
CA SER A 172 8.75 6.78 2.63
C SER A 172 8.85 7.49 1.29
N ILE A 173 8.66 6.71 0.22
CA ILE A 173 8.48 7.15 -1.16
C ILE A 173 7.07 6.75 -1.59
N ASN A 174 6.28 7.74 -2.03
CA ASN A 174 4.89 7.61 -2.42
C ASN A 174 4.74 8.09 -3.86
N ILE A 175 4.34 7.18 -4.74
CA ILE A 175 4.23 7.39 -6.18
C ILE A 175 2.76 7.62 -6.52
N ILE A 176 2.51 8.54 -7.42
CA ILE A 176 1.20 8.78 -8.02
C ILE A 176 1.37 8.63 -9.52
N ASN A 177 0.51 7.82 -10.12
CA ASN A 177 0.48 7.60 -11.55
C ASN A 177 -0.65 8.39 -12.18
N ASP A 178 -0.52 8.68 -13.48
CA ASP A 178 -1.61 9.23 -14.27
C ASP A 178 -2.62 8.13 -14.69
N LYS A 179 -3.60 8.51 -15.50
CA LYS A 179 -4.64 7.60 -16.00
C LYS A 179 -4.10 6.47 -16.87
N ASP A 180 -2.92 6.66 -17.48
CA ASP A 180 -2.27 5.72 -18.39
C ASP A 180 -1.23 4.85 -17.65
N GLY A 181 -1.17 4.97 -16.31
CA GLY A 181 -0.23 4.24 -15.47
C GLY A 181 1.20 4.76 -15.52
N ARG A 182 1.44 5.95 -16.09
CA ARG A 182 2.77 6.55 -16.15
C ARG A 182 3.09 7.28 -14.86
N LEU A 183 4.38 7.31 -14.49
CA LEU A 183 4.87 8.03 -13.32
C LEU A 183 4.54 9.51 -13.45
N PHE A 184 3.66 10.01 -12.60
CA PHE A 184 3.18 11.39 -12.66
C PHE A 184 3.80 12.27 -11.57
N ARG A 185 3.91 11.76 -10.34
CA ARG A 185 4.55 12.48 -9.23
C ARG A 185 5.09 11.54 -8.16
N ILE A 186 6.21 11.93 -7.55
CA ILE A 186 6.78 11.28 -6.37
C ILE A 186 6.73 12.24 -5.18
N PHE A 187 6.35 11.72 -4.02
CA PHE A 187 6.52 12.35 -2.72
C PHE A 187 7.47 11.50 -1.90
N GLU A 188 8.50 12.10 -1.33
CA GLU A 188 9.43 11.38 -0.47
C GLU A 188 9.78 12.16 0.81
N GLY A 189 10.17 11.45 1.87
CA GLY A 189 10.54 12.07 3.15
C GLY A 189 10.06 11.29 4.36
N LYS A 190 9.88 12.01 5.49
CA LYS A 190 9.36 11.44 6.74
C LYS A 190 8.00 10.77 6.51
N PRO A 191 7.76 9.53 6.97
CA PRO A 191 6.62 8.71 6.54
C PRO A 191 5.25 9.38 6.65
N GLY A 192 4.88 9.88 7.83
CA GLY A 192 3.57 10.50 8.06
C GLY A 192 3.30 11.75 7.21
N PRO A 193 4.16 12.78 7.26
CA PRO A 193 4.02 13.97 6.42
C PRO A 193 4.08 13.65 4.92
N CYS A 194 4.99 12.77 4.50
CA CYS A 194 5.13 12.34 3.11
C CYS A 194 3.81 11.73 2.59
N PHE A 195 3.24 10.77 3.33
CA PHE A 195 1.98 10.14 2.96
C PHE A 195 0.82 11.15 2.94
N LYS A 196 0.72 12.04 3.94
CA LYS A 196 -0.33 13.07 4.01
C LYS A 196 -0.28 14.02 2.80
N ASN A 197 0.91 14.40 2.37
CA ASN A 197 1.10 15.27 1.20
C ASN A 197 0.74 14.56 -0.10
N ALA A 198 1.15 13.30 -0.26
CA ALA A 198 0.77 12.47 -1.40
C ALA A 198 -0.75 12.32 -1.49
N VAL A 199 -1.43 11.97 -0.39
CA VAL A 199 -2.90 11.87 -0.35
C VAL A 199 -3.55 13.21 -0.71
N ARG A 200 -3.08 14.33 -0.16
CA ARG A 200 -3.63 15.67 -0.48
C ARG A 200 -3.56 15.95 -1.99
N TYR A 201 -2.49 15.52 -2.66
CA TYR A 201 -2.35 15.66 -4.10
C TYR A 201 -3.25 14.67 -4.85
N SER A 202 -3.26 13.39 -4.47
CA SER A 202 -4.13 12.36 -5.05
C SER A 202 -5.61 12.76 -4.98
N LYS A 203 -6.06 13.43 -3.92
CA LYS A 203 -7.44 13.96 -3.81
C LYS A 203 -7.81 14.89 -4.97
N LYS A 204 -6.89 15.73 -5.44
CA LYS A 204 -7.14 16.66 -6.55
C LYS A 204 -7.32 15.94 -7.90
N ILE A 205 -6.72 14.77 -8.04
CA ILE A 205 -6.76 13.97 -9.27
C ILE A 205 -7.98 13.06 -9.27
N PHE A 206 -8.17 12.31 -8.18
CA PHE A 206 -9.13 11.20 -8.14
C PHE A 206 -10.50 11.55 -7.54
N GLU A 207 -10.62 12.62 -6.76
CA GLU A 207 -11.92 13.02 -6.21
C GLU A 207 -12.54 14.13 -7.07
N LYS A 208 -13.82 13.95 -7.43
CA LYS A 208 -14.62 14.95 -8.12
C LYS A 208 -15.80 15.37 -7.26
N LYS A 209 -16.04 16.67 -7.19
CA LYS A 209 -17.23 17.23 -6.57
C LYS A 209 -18.33 17.28 -7.62
N ILE A 210 -19.47 16.69 -7.31
CA ILE A 210 -20.71 16.83 -8.10
C ILE A 210 -21.62 17.82 -7.40
N LYS A 211 -22.28 18.71 -8.17
CA LYS A 211 -23.23 19.70 -7.62
C LYS A 211 -24.60 19.08 -7.35
N VAL A 212 -25.04 18.20 -8.23
CA VAL A 212 -26.33 17.51 -8.17
C VAL A 212 -26.06 16.01 -8.18
N ARG A 213 -26.76 15.26 -7.31
CA ARG A 213 -26.72 13.80 -7.31
C ARG A 213 -27.71 13.29 -8.35
N PRO A 214 -27.28 12.57 -9.40
CA PRO A 214 -28.20 11.96 -10.35
C PRO A 214 -28.97 10.79 -9.72
N ASP A 215 -30.09 10.45 -10.35
CA ASP A 215 -30.90 9.26 -10.04
C ASP A 215 -30.28 7.98 -10.62
N VAL A 216 -29.64 8.08 -11.79
CA VAL A 216 -28.97 6.97 -12.49
C VAL A 216 -27.54 7.38 -12.88
N ILE A 217 -26.58 6.47 -12.69
CA ILE A 217 -25.21 6.62 -13.22
C ILE A 217 -24.89 5.43 -14.11
N ILE A 218 -24.40 5.72 -15.31
CA ILE A 218 -23.81 4.74 -16.22
C ILE A 218 -22.30 4.93 -16.14
N CYS A 219 -21.57 3.86 -15.84
CA CYS A 219 -20.12 3.88 -15.72
C CYS A 219 -19.49 2.73 -16.49
N ASP A 220 -18.43 3.05 -17.24
CA ASP A 220 -17.59 2.05 -17.88
C ASP A 220 -16.55 1.48 -16.90
N ILE A 221 -16.14 0.24 -17.15
CA ILE A 221 -15.12 -0.47 -16.37
C ILE A 221 -14.03 -0.89 -17.35
N PRO A 222 -12.80 -0.35 -17.23
CA PRO A 222 -11.72 -0.70 -18.14
C PRO A 222 -11.51 -2.22 -18.20
N GLY A 223 -11.21 -2.76 -19.38
CA GLY A 223 -11.13 -4.21 -19.61
C GLY A 223 -10.27 -4.99 -18.60
N SER A 224 -9.15 -4.41 -18.15
CA SER A 224 -8.29 -5.01 -17.12
C SER A 224 -8.96 -5.17 -15.74
N LYS A 225 -10.02 -4.41 -15.46
CA LYS A 225 -10.86 -4.48 -14.25
C LYS A 225 -12.24 -5.09 -14.52
N ALA A 226 -12.58 -5.43 -15.76
CA ALA A 226 -13.81 -6.11 -16.14
C ALA A 226 -13.67 -7.65 -16.20
N VAL A 227 -12.50 -8.18 -15.83
CA VAL A 227 -12.17 -9.61 -15.92
C VAL A 227 -13.05 -10.53 -15.05
N ASN A 228 -13.69 -9.99 -14.00
CA ASN A 228 -14.67 -10.70 -13.19
C ASN A 228 -15.52 -9.72 -12.37
N ILE A 229 -16.63 -10.22 -11.81
CA ILE A 229 -17.56 -9.43 -10.97
C ILE A 229 -16.86 -8.81 -9.76
N TYR A 230 -15.88 -9.50 -9.17
CA TYR A 230 -15.13 -8.98 -8.03
C TYR A 230 -14.40 -7.67 -8.38
N GLN A 231 -13.68 -7.61 -9.50
CA GLN A 231 -13.02 -6.38 -9.94
C GLN A 231 -14.02 -5.34 -10.46
N ALA A 232 -15.07 -5.77 -11.16
CA ALA A 232 -16.10 -4.88 -11.69
C ALA A 232 -16.88 -4.16 -10.58
N SER A 233 -17.10 -4.81 -9.44
CA SER A 233 -17.76 -4.23 -8.26
C SER A 233 -17.06 -2.96 -7.73
N ARG A 234 -15.81 -2.71 -8.14
CA ARG A 234 -15.11 -1.48 -7.76
C ARG A 234 -15.78 -0.22 -8.29
N ALA A 235 -16.41 -0.26 -9.47
CA ALA A 235 -17.15 0.90 -9.99
C ALA A 235 -18.26 1.33 -9.04
N PHE A 236 -19.06 0.38 -8.55
CA PHE A 236 -20.04 0.62 -7.50
C PHE A 236 -19.39 1.22 -6.25
N ASN A 237 -18.24 0.69 -5.81
CA ASN A 237 -17.56 1.22 -4.64
C ASN A 237 -17.02 2.65 -4.82
N TYR A 238 -16.55 3.02 -6.01
CA TYR A 238 -16.06 4.36 -6.32
C TYR A 238 -17.17 5.42 -6.34
N LEU A 239 -18.41 5.02 -6.66
CA LEU A 239 -19.54 5.93 -6.83
C LEU A 239 -20.48 5.93 -5.62
N VAL A 240 -20.83 4.74 -5.12
CA VAL A 240 -21.89 4.54 -4.13
C VAL A 240 -21.30 4.32 -2.73
N ASN A 241 -20.32 3.43 -2.58
CA ASN A 241 -19.74 3.08 -1.28
C ASN A 241 -18.66 4.09 -0.79
N THR A 242 -18.97 5.38 -0.92
CA THR A 242 -18.14 6.48 -0.43
C THR A 242 -18.82 7.15 0.77
N ARG A 243 -18.14 8.10 1.44
CA ARG A 243 -18.80 8.89 2.50
C ARG A 243 -19.96 9.75 2.00
N LYS A 244 -19.92 10.11 0.72
CA LYS A 244 -20.92 10.95 0.06
C LYS A 244 -21.22 10.30 -1.29
N SER A 245 -22.16 9.35 -1.29
CA SER A 245 -22.62 8.68 -2.51
C SER A 245 -22.86 9.70 -3.64
N ALA A 246 -22.43 9.33 -4.83
CA ALA A 246 -22.66 10.10 -6.04
C ALA A 246 -24.12 10.02 -6.48
N VAL A 247 -24.80 8.91 -6.21
CA VAL A 247 -26.22 8.68 -6.57
C VAL A 247 -27.13 9.04 -5.38
N LYS A 248 -28.36 9.48 -5.66
CA LYS A 248 -29.41 9.58 -4.63
C LYS A 248 -29.67 8.21 -3.99
N LYS A 249 -30.00 8.19 -2.69
CA LYS A 249 -30.48 6.96 -2.07
C LYS A 249 -31.92 6.75 -2.52
N ALA A 250 -32.28 5.53 -2.92
CA ALA A 250 -33.68 5.15 -3.03
C ALA A 250 -34.32 5.31 -1.63
N HIS A 251 -35.42 6.04 -1.59
CA HIS A 251 -36.25 6.20 -0.39
C HIS A 251 -37.18 5.01 -0.24
#